data_AF-A0A8H3VCK3-F1
#
_entry.id   AF-A0A8H3VCK3-F1
#
_cell.length_a   1.000
_cell.length_b   1.000
_cell.length_c   1.000
_cell.angle_alpha   90.00
_cell.angle_beta   90.00
_cell.angle_gamma   90.00
#
_symmetry.space_group_name_H-M   'P 1'
#
loop_
_entity.id
_entity.type
_entity.pdbx_description
1 polymer ?
#
loop_
_entity_poly.entity_id
_entity_poly.type
_entity_poly.pdbx_seq_one_letter_code
_entity_poly.pdbx_strand_id
1 'polypeptide(L)'
;MAESFRVLTLNCWGLKYLAKYRNERLSQIGTEIASQDPPPAIVALQECWTQQDYNAIREATQHILPHGKFYWSGIFGGGLAILSQWPIEESKMVRYALNGRPTAFFRGDWFVGKGVACAKIRIGDGPERGRVVAVFSTHLHAPYETEPNDSYICHRTAQAWEIAGLMRSAYAKGQIVLAMGDFNMIPLSLAHKIVETHGRASDAWRLHHPDSSIGAAIDTVEKTRGVPIPDAAYNLSENGATCDSVLNTWRWNKGQQKRLAKGETITVDPSTKDPRAKRLDYIFFADAMNEYSVTSVNVGMTMRHPTLQTSLSDHFSVEATLEKTGKSRFADDPQRLAQMLTSGEFDRSNHLPVETYDSILAMITDYEARERRQRRLRLSHFGAQLTVAIGCLVAVWWSPRNFVAFLLMLLSTLGLSAGVIDGLIGGLFVGSELRALKEFEWDIRNARGVAVAGEPLGLRKPGDEDDDV
;
A
#
# COMPACT_ATOMS: atom_id res chain seq x y z
N MET A 1 -32.52 2.54 15.86
CA MET A 1 -31.57 1.73 15.08
C MET A 1 -30.17 2.21 15.44
N ALA A 2 -29.18 1.32 15.58
CA ALA A 2 -27.80 1.73 15.80
C ALA A 2 -27.32 2.57 14.61
N GLU A 3 -26.57 3.64 14.88
CA GLU A 3 -25.94 4.46 13.84
C GLU A 3 -24.84 3.61 13.18
N SER A 4 -25.04 3.24 11.92
CA SER A 4 -24.15 2.35 11.16
C SER A 4 -23.76 2.96 9.82
N PHE A 5 -22.56 2.66 9.34
CA PHE A 5 -22.12 3.06 8.02
C PHE A 5 -21.19 2.03 7.39
N ARG A 6 -21.25 1.92 6.06
CA ARG A 6 -20.42 0.99 5.27
C ARG A 6 -19.22 1.71 4.68
N VAL A 7 -18.12 0.98 4.56
CA VAL A 7 -16.89 1.47 3.93
C VAL A 7 -16.40 0.46 2.91
N LEU A 8 -15.79 0.95 1.82
CA LEU A 8 -15.36 0.12 0.70
C LEU A 8 -13.97 0.52 0.22
N THR A 9 -13.11 -0.46 -0.03
CA THR A 9 -11.83 -0.22 -0.72
C THR A 9 -11.67 -1.07 -1.96
N LEU A 10 -11.07 -0.50 -3.01
CA LEU A 10 -10.82 -1.20 -4.27
C LEU A 10 -9.58 -0.65 -4.99
N ASN A 11 -8.63 -1.53 -5.32
CA ASN A 11 -7.67 -1.29 -6.39
C ASN A 11 -8.40 -1.41 -7.75
N CYS A 12 -8.50 -0.32 -8.50
CA CYS A 12 -9.30 -0.21 -9.72
C CYS A 12 -8.61 -0.74 -10.98
N TRP A 13 -7.29 -0.99 -10.93
CA TRP A 13 -6.47 -1.36 -12.07
C TRP A 13 -6.67 -0.43 -13.29
N GLY A 14 -6.52 0.87 -13.07
CA GLY A 14 -6.77 1.93 -14.04
C GLY A 14 -5.56 2.32 -14.90
N LEU A 15 -4.54 1.46 -15.04
CA LEU A 15 -3.26 1.83 -15.67
C LEU A 15 -3.45 2.35 -17.10
N LYS A 16 -3.08 3.61 -17.32
CA LYS A 16 -3.20 4.26 -18.64
C LYS A 16 -2.31 3.55 -19.66
N TYR A 17 -2.92 3.14 -20.77
CA TYR A 17 -2.32 2.37 -21.89
C TYR A 17 -2.03 0.88 -21.64
N LEU A 18 -2.03 0.40 -20.40
CA LEU A 18 -1.75 -1.01 -20.09
C LEU A 18 -3.02 -1.79 -19.74
N ALA A 19 -3.94 -1.18 -18.99
CA ALA A 19 -5.16 -1.84 -18.55
C ALA A 19 -6.19 -1.90 -19.69
N LYS A 20 -6.70 -3.11 -19.97
CA LYS A 20 -7.71 -3.33 -21.02
C LYS A 20 -9.07 -2.80 -20.60
N TYR A 21 -9.83 -2.27 -21.57
CA TYR A 21 -11.18 -1.73 -21.38
C TYR A 21 -11.30 -0.78 -20.17
N ARG A 22 -10.27 0.05 -19.96
CA ARG A 22 -10.14 0.86 -18.75
C ARG A 22 -11.36 1.75 -18.54
N ASN A 23 -11.76 2.50 -19.56
CA ASN A 23 -12.84 3.49 -19.45
C ASN A 23 -14.17 2.82 -19.09
N GLU A 24 -14.49 1.72 -19.77
CA GLU A 24 -15.71 0.94 -19.58
C GLU A 24 -15.75 0.35 -18.17
N ARG A 25 -14.65 -0.27 -17.73
CA ARG A 25 -14.55 -0.85 -16.38
C ARG A 25 -14.64 0.20 -15.28
N LEU A 26 -13.89 1.30 -15.37
CA LEU A 26 -13.88 2.35 -14.35
C LEU A 26 -15.24 3.06 -14.26
N SER A 27 -15.93 3.27 -15.38
CA SER A 27 -17.31 3.76 -15.39
C SER A 27 -18.28 2.77 -14.73
N GLN A 28 -18.14 1.47 -15.01
CA GLN A 28 -18.95 0.44 -14.36
C GLN A 28 -18.65 0.35 -12.85
N ILE A 29 -17.40 0.51 -12.40
CA ILE A 29 -17.05 0.58 -10.97
C ILE A 29 -17.85 1.68 -10.27
N GLY A 30 -17.93 2.88 -10.87
CA GLY A 30 -18.76 3.97 -10.33
C GLY A 30 -20.24 3.61 -10.24
N THR A 31 -20.76 2.90 -11.24
CA THR A 31 -22.15 2.41 -11.25
C THR A 31 -22.39 1.38 -10.15
N GLU A 32 -21.50 0.40 -9.97
CA GLU A 32 -21.63 -0.62 -8.92
C GLU A 32 -21.55 -0.03 -7.51
N ILE A 33 -20.68 0.96 -7.29
CA ILE A 33 -20.61 1.68 -6.01
C ILE A 33 -21.95 2.37 -5.73
N ALA A 34 -22.51 3.05 -6.73
CA ALA A 34 -23.76 3.78 -6.63
C ALA A 34 -24.99 2.87 -6.41
N SER A 35 -24.95 1.63 -6.90
CA SER A 35 -26.06 0.69 -6.81
C SER A 35 -26.04 -0.20 -5.57
N GLN A 36 -25.03 -0.11 -4.70
CA GLN A 36 -25.00 -0.92 -3.48
C GLN A 36 -26.14 -0.53 -2.53
N ASP A 37 -26.77 -1.55 -1.94
CA ASP A 37 -27.81 -1.38 -0.91
C ASP A 37 -27.43 -2.21 0.34
N PRO A 38 -27.19 -1.58 1.50
CA PRO A 38 -27.14 -0.13 1.71
C PRO A 38 -25.86 0.50 1.09
N PRO A 39 -25.89 1.78 0.69
CA PRO A 39 -24.76 2.42 0.02
C PRO A 39 -23.54 2.57 0.95
N PRO A 40 -22.31 2.51 0.41
CA PRO A 40 -21.11 2.85 1.18
C PRO A 40 -21.08 4.35 1.49
N ALA A 41 -20.60 4.70 2.68
CA ALA A 41 -20.47 6.07 3.16
C ALA A 41 -19.05 6.63 3.00
N ILE A 42 -18.03 5.76 2.93
CA ILE A 42 -16.64 6.12 2.63
C ILE A 42 -16.07 5.10 1.64
N VAL A 43 -15.47 5.58 0.56
CA VAL A 43 -14.82 4.74 -0.46
C VAL A 43 -13.37 5.18 -0.66
N ALA A 44 -12.45 4.22 -0.60
CA ALA A 44 -11.03 4.40 -0.88
C ALA A 44 -10.66 3.66 -2.17
N LEU A 45 -10.14 4.37 -3.16
CA LEU A 45 -9.78 3.80 -4.46
C LEU A 45 -8.27 3.88 -4.68
N GLN A 46 -7.68 2.79 -5.15
CA GLN A 46 -6.29 2.70 -5.58
C GLN A 46 -6.23 2.47 -7.10
N GLU A 47 -5.09 2.79 -7.70
CA GLU A 47 -4.89 2.74 -9.16
C GLU A 47 -5.94 3.49 -10.00
N CYS A 48 -6.55 4.52 -9.44
CA CYS A 48 -7.35 5.48 -10.18
C CYS A 48 -6.40 6.57 -10.71
N TRP A 49 -5.77 6.31 -11.85
CA TRP A 49 -4.61 7.10 -12.32
C TRP A 49 -4.98 8.38 -13.06
N THR A 50 -6.15 8.46 -13.68
CA THR A 50 -6.51 9.59 -14.54
C THR A 50 -7.69 10.38 -14.00
N GLN A 51 -7.66 11.70 -14.22
CA GLN A 51 -8.77 12.58 -13.87
C GLN A 51 -10.07 12.18 -14.60
N GLN A 52 -9.96 11.63 -15.82
CA GLN A 52 -11.09 11.14 -16.58
C GLN A 52 -11.78 9.98 -15.86
N ASP A 53 -11.02 8.96 -15.46
CA ASP A 53 -11.56 7.79 -14.77
C ASP A 53 -12.15 8.19 -13.41
N TYR A 54 -11.46 9.06 -12.67
CA TYR A 54 -11.97 9.62 -11.41
C TYR A 54 -13.28 10.39 -11.60
N ASN A 55 -13.37 11.26 -12.62
CA ASN A 55 -14.58 12.04 -12.89
C ASN A 55 -15.76 11.14 -13.28
N ALA A 56 -15.53 10.07 -14.04
CA ALA A 56 -16.59 9.11 -14.38
C ALA A 56 -17.16 8.43 -13.13
N ILE A 57 -16.29 8.03 -12.20
CA ILE A 57 -16.72 7.48 -10.91
C ILE A 57 -17.47 8.55 -10.09
N ARG A 58 -16.93 9.77 -10.00
CA ARG A 58 -17.55 10.88 -9.27
C ARG A 58 -18.95 11.20 -9.76
N GLU A 59 -19.13 11.28 -11.08
CA GLU A 59 -20.42 11.58 -11.70
C GLU A 59 -21.48 10.52 -11.35
N ALA A 60 -21.09 9.24 -11.38
CA ALA A 60 -21.95 8.13 -10.99
C ALA A 60 -22.30 8.16 -9.49
N THR A 61 -21.35 8.47 -8.60
CA THR A 61 -21.53 8.31 -7.15
C THR A 61 -21.91 9.58 -6.40
N GLN A 62 -21.90 10.77 -7.02
CA GLN A 62 -22.05 12.06 -6.30
C GLN A 62 -23.35 12.20 -5.48
N HIS A 63 -24.41 11.47 -5.84
CA HIS A 63 -25.70 11.55 -5.15
C HIS A 63 -25.70 10.80 -3.80
N ILE A 64 -24.80 9.82 -3.61
CA ILE A 64 -24.59 9.13 -2.32
C ILE A 64 -23.29 9.55 -1.62
N LEU A 65 -22.27 9.92 -2.40
CA LEU A 65 -20.94 10.32 -1.94
C LEU A 65 -20.61 11.70 -2.51
N PRO A 66 -21.25 12.80 -2.06
CA PRO A 66 -21.08 14.12 -2.67
C PRO A 66 -19.68 14.70 -2.52
N HIS A 67 -18.88 14.23 -1.56
CA HIS A 67 -17.55 14.75 -1.30
C HIS A 67 -16.49 13.80 -1.85
N GLY A 68 -15.58 14.30 -2.67
CA GLY A 68 -14.54 13.47 -3.27
C GLY A 68 -13.22 14.21 -3.39
N LYS A 69 -12.12 13.49 -3.22
CA LYS A 69 -10.77 14.00 -3.38
C LYS A 69 -9.91 13.05 -4.20
N PHE A 70 -9.41 13.57 -5.32
CA PHE A 70 -8.32 12.96 -6.09
C PHE A 70 -6.96 13.45 -5.56
N TYR A 71 -6.03 12.52 -5.38
CA TYR A 71 -4.71 12.79 -4.77
C TYR A 71 -3.59 12.76 -5.81
N TRP A 72 -2.75 13.79 -5.78
CA TRP A 72 -1.62 13.97 -6.70
C TRP A 72 -0.32 13.57 -6.03
N SER A 73 0.52 12.83 -6.74
CA SER A 73 1.83 12.38 -6.27
C SER A 73 2.76 12.04 -7.44
N GLY A 74 4.07 12.02 -7.19
CA GLY A 74 5.08 11.62 -8.17
C GLY A 74 5.02 12.41 -9.48
N ILE A 75 5.48 11.76 -10.56
CA ILE A 75 5.48 12.27 -11.94
C ILE A 75 4.19 11.85 -12.66
N PHE A 76 3.73 10.62 -12.43
CA PHE A 76 2.56 10.06 -13.12
C PHE A 76 1.26 10.05 -12.30
N GLY A 77 1.27 10.61 -11.08
CA GLY A 77 0.10 10.67 -10.19
C GLY A 77 0.17 9.65 -9.04
N GLY A 78 -0.64 9.86 -8.00
CA GLY A 78 -0.68 8.97 -6.84
C GLY A 78 -1.62 7.77 -7.01
N GLY A 79 -2.55 7.83 -7.96
CA GLY A 79 -3.51 6.76 -8.20
C GLY A 79 -4.54 6.58 -7.08
N LEU A 80 -4.63 7.52 -6.14
CA LEU A 80 -5.47 7.40 -4.94
C LEU A 80 -6.65 8.38 -4.98
N ALA A 81 -7.82 7.92 -4.56
CA ALA A 81 -8.98 8.76 -4.35
C ALA A 81 -9.76 8.36 -3.09
N ILE A 82 -10.35 9.34 -2.41
CA ILE A 82 -11.29 9.12 -1.32
C ILE A 82 -12.60 9.80 -1.68
N LEU A 83 -13.70 9.07 -1.55
CA LEU A 83 -15.07 9.56 -1.70
C LEU A 83 -15.80 9.39 -0.36
N SER A 84 -16.67 10.34 -0.02
CA SER A 84 -17.38 10.34 1.25
C SER A 84 -18.78 10.94 1.14
N GLN A 85 -19.67 10.39 1.96
CA GLN A 85 -20.99 10.91 2.25
C GLN A 85 -20.90 12.26 2.98
N TRP A 86 -19.88 12.45 3.82
CA TRP A 86 -19.70 13.65 4.65
C TRP A 86 -18.59 14.56 4.11
N PRO A 87 -18.61 15.86 4.46
CA PRO A 87 -17.54 16.79 4.08
C PRO A 87 -16.16 16.33 4.55
N ILE A 88 -15.18 16.45 3.67
CA ILE A 88 -13.77 16.26 3.99
C ILE A 88 -13.25 17.57 4.62
N GLU A 89 -13.02 17.56 5.94
CA GLU A 89 -12.56 18.74 6.70
C GLU A 89 -11.09 19.07 6.40
N GLU A 90 -10.26 18.04 6.24
CA GLU A 90 -8.83 18.18 5.96
C GLU A 90 -8.38 17.04 5.03
N SER A 91 -7.45 17.33 4.13
CA SER A 91 -6.88 16.32 3.24
C SER A 91 -5.39 16.59 2.99
N LYS A 92 -4.60 15.52 2.93
CA LYS A 92 -3.16 15.59 2.65
C LYS A 92 -2.71 14.35 1.88
N MET A 93 -1.81 14.52 0.91
CA MET A 93 -1.05 13.41 0.33
C MET A 93 0.31 13.35 1.01
N VAL A 94 0.68 12.20 1.58
CA VAL A 94 2.00 11.95 2.16
C VAL A 94 2.73 10.94 1.29
N ARG A 95 3.80 11.36 0.62
CA ARG A 95 4.63 10.45 -0.19
C ARG A 95 5.54 9.65 0.71
N TYR A 96 5.69 8.36 0.42
CA TYR A 96 6.69 7.54 1.07
C TYR A 96 8.11 8.01 0.73
N ALA A 97 9.01 7.91 1.70
CA ALA A 97 10.39 8.32 1.51
C ALA A 97 11.15 7.33 0.62
N LEU A 98 10.96 6.03 0.87
CA LEU A 98 11.50 4.92 0.06
C LEU A 98 10.42 4.42 -0.91
N ASN A 99 10.60 4.70 -2.19
CA ASN A 99 9.52 4.65 -3.18
C ASN A 99 9.90 3.92 -4.48
N GLY A 100 10.83 2.99 -4.39
CA GLY A 100 11.38 2.25 -5.53
C GLY A 100 12.59 2.95 -6.16
N ARG A 101 12.98 2.50 -7.36
CA ARG A 101 14.20 2.99 -8.04
C ARG A 101 13.90 3.58 -9.42
N PRO A 102 14.55 4.68 -9.83
CA PRO A 102 14.35 5.29 -11.14
C PRO A 102 14.78 4.36 -12.29
N THR A 103 15.77 3.49 -12.06
CA THR A 103 16.22 2.50 -13.07
C THR A 103 15.21 1.38 -13.33
N ALA A 104 14.25 1.18 -12.42
CA ALA A 104 13.19 0.18 -12.57
C ALA A 104 11.97 0.78 -13.30
N PHE A 105 12.22 1.44 -14.44
CA PHE A 105 11.19 2.14 -15.22
C PHE A 105 10.07 1.22 -15.72
N PHE A 106 10.37 -0.07 -15.90
CA PHE A 106 9.40 -1.09 -16.28
C PHE A 106 8.49 -1.53 -15.12
N ARG A 107 8.85 -1.21 -13.87
CA ARG A 107 8.01 -1.43 -12.66
C ARG A 107 7.15 -0.20 -12.35
N GLY A 108 7.72 0.99 -12.51
CA GLY A 108 6.97 2.26 -12.48
C GLY A 108 6.72 2.87 -11.11
N ASP A 109 6.91 2.14 -10.00
CA ASP A 109 6.64 2.58 -8.61
C ASP A 109 7.31 3.93 -8.26
N TRP A 110 8.55 4.12 -8.69
CA TRP A 110 9.29 5.37 -8.44
C TRP A 110 8.65 6.58 -9.12
N PHE A 111 8.09 6.40 -10.31
CA PHE A 111 7.52 7.49 -11.10
C PHE A 111 6.12 7.88 -10.62
N VAL A 112 5.36 6.93 -10.06
CA VAL A 112 4.05 7.24 -9.47
C VAL A 112 4.19 7.86 -8.08
N GLY A 113 5.28 7.55 -7.37
CA GLY A 113 5.53 8.09 -6.03
C GLY A 113 4.44 7.68 -5.05
N LYS A 114 4.40 6.38 -4.71
CA LYS A 114 3.41 5.82 -3.77
C LYS A 114 3.40 6.58 -2.44
N GLY A 115 2.29 6.50 -1.74
CA GLY A 115 2.08 7.23 -0.49
C GLY A 115 0.72 6.98 0.11
N VAL A 116 0.38 7.81 1.10
CA VAL A 116 -0.87 7.76 1.85
C VAL A 116 -1.70 8.99 1.53
N ALA A 117 -2.90 8.75 1.02
CA ALA A 117 -3.96 9.75 0.92
C ALA A 117 -4.69 9.84 2.26
N CYS A 118 -4.54 10.96 2.95
CA CYS A 118 -5.17 11.21 4.24
C CYS A 118 -6.42 12.09 4.07
N ALA A 119 -7.48 11.79 4.80
CA ALA A 119 -8.67 12.62 4.94
C ALA A 119 -9.15 12.62 6.40
N LYS A 120 -9.59 13.78 6.89
CA LYS A 120 -10.36 13.87 8.14
C LYS A 120 -11.81 14.15 7.80
N ILE A 121 -12.69 13.30 8.30
CA ILE A 121 -14.11 13.32 8.00
C ILE A 121 -14.86 13.26 9.32
N ARG A 122 -15.81 14.17 9.54
CA ARG A 122 -16.64 14.16 10.74
C ARG A 122 -17.96 13.47 10.48
N ILE A 123 -18.26 12.45 11.28
CA ILE A 123 -19.51 11.69 11.23
C ILE A 123 -20.38 12.00 12.46
N GLY A 124 -21.71 11.90 12.32
CA GLY A 124 -22.68 12.18 13.39
C GLY A 124 -23.19 13.63 13.45
N ASP A 125 -23.88 13.97 14.55
CA ASP A 125 -24.73 15.18 14.70
C ASP A 125 -23.96 16.50 14.89
N GLY A 126 -23.17 16.89 13.88
CA GLY A 126 -22.58 18.22 13.77
C GLY A 126 -21.23 18.42 14.48
N PRO A 127 -20.70 19.67 14.49
CA PRO A 127 -19.32 19.96 14.92
C PRO A 127 -19.02 19.61 16.38
N GLU A 128 -20.01 19.73 17.25
CA GLU A 128 -19.83 19.55 18.70
C GLU A 128 -19.97 18.10 19.17
N ARG A 129 -20.75 17.28 18.45
CA ARG A 129 -21.06 15.88 18.83
C ARG A 129 -20.53 14.85 17.84
N GLY A 130 -20.04 15.29 16.69
CA GLY A 130 -19.53 14.41 15.64
C GLY A 130 -18.15 13.86 15.96
N ARG A 131 -17.93 12.58 15.64
CA ARG A 131 -16.64 11.90 15.77
C ARG A 131 -15.82 12.12 14.50
N VAL A 132 -14.51 12.30 14.68
CA VAL A 132 -13.58 12.44 13.54
C VAL A 132 -13.07 11.06 13.15
N VAL A 133 -13.28 10.70 11.89
CA VAL A 133 -12.68 9.55 11.21
C VAL A 133 -11.45 10.05 10.43
N ALA A 134 -10.28 9.54 10.79
CA ALA A 134 -9.06 9.69 10.02
C ALA A 134 -8.99 8.53 9.01
N VAL A 135 -9.29 8.86 7.75
CA VAL A 135 -9.25 7.91 6.64
C VAL A 135 -7.89 7.97 5.97
N PHE A 136 -7.26 6.81 5.80
CA PHE A 136 -5.99 6.65 5.10
C PHE A 136 -6.21 5.69 3.93
N SER A 137 -6.07 6.15 2.69
CA SER A 137 -5.99 5.26 1.52
C SER A 137 -4.53 5.08 1.12
N THR A 138 -4.07 3.86 0.88
CA THR A 138 -2.70 3.61 0.40
C THR A 138 -2.63 2.53 -0.67
N HIS A 139 -1.52 2.53 -1.40
CA HIS A 139 -1.11 1.44 -2.28
C HIS A 139 0.39 1.20 -2.09
N LEU A 140 0.76 0.25 -1.24
CA LEU A 140 2.17 -0.04 -0.92
C LEU A 140 2.92 -0.59 -2.15
N HIS A 141 4.25 -0.55 -2.11
CA HIS A 141 5.11 -1.07 -3.17
C HIS A 141 4.80 -2.54 -3.46
N ALA A 142 4.72 -2.93 -4.73
CA ALA A 142 4.37 -4.31 -5.08
C ALA A 142 5.50 -5.30 -4.75
N PRO A 143 5.19 -6.54 -4.33
CA PRO A 143 6.16 -7.61 -4.15
C PRO A 143 6.48 -8.27 -5.50
N TYR A 144 7.47 -7.73 -6.20
CA TYR A 144 7.89 -8.24 -7.51
C TYR A 144 8.72 -9.52 -7.43
N GLU A 145 9.25 -9.83 -6.26
CA GLU A 145 10.17 -10.93 -5.99
C GLU A 145 9.69 -11.67 -4.73
N THR A 146 9.88 -12.99 -4.69
CA THR A 146 9.54 -13.78 -3.50
C THR A 146 10.68 -13.67 -2.48
N GLU A 147 10.32 -13.52 -1.21
CA GLU A 147 11.28 -13.58 -0.10
C GLU A 147 12.04 -14.93 -0.10
N PRO A 148 13.33 -14.94 0.28
CA PRO A 148 14.11 -13.83 0.85
C PRO A 148 14.79 -12.91 -0.19
N ASN A 149 14.62 -13.15 -1.49
CA ASN A 149 15.36 -12.44 -2.55
C ASN A 149 14.68 -11.13 -3.00
N ASP A 150 13.86 -10.54 -2.15
CA ASP A 150 13.08 -9.36 -2.50
C ASP A 150 13.89 -8.08 -2.34
N SER A 151 14.28 -7.48 -3.47
CA SER A 151 15.09 -6.27 -3.47
C SER A 151 14.35 -5.00 -3.01
N TYR A 152 13.06 -5.07 -2.73
CA TYR A 152 12.18 -3.99 -2.28
C TYR A 152 11.53 -4.25 -0.91
N ILE A 153 11.94 -5.31 -0.20
CA ILE A 153 11.44 -5.59 1.17
C ILE A 153 11.69 -4.43 2.13
N CYS A 154 12.86 -3.78 2.04
CA CYS A 154 13.19 -2.60 2.83
C CYS A 154 12.24 -1.43 2.53
N HIS A 155 11.86 -1.24 1.26
CA HIS A 155 10.90 -0.22 0.84
C HIS A 155 9.54 -0.51 1.46
N ARG A 156 8.99 -1.71 1.26
CA ARG A 156 7.68 -2.06 1.82
C ARG A 156 7.64 -1.96 3.35
N THR A 157 8.70 -2.41 4.03
CA THR A 157 8.81 -2.31 5.49
C THR A 157 8.79 -0.85 5.95
N ALA A 158 9.57 0.03 5.30
CA ALA A 158 9.55 1.47 5.59
C ALA A 158 8.18 2.11 5.32
N GLN A 159 7.53 1.75 4.21
CA GLN A 159 6.21 2.28 3.88
C GLN A 159 5.12 1.84 4.87
N ALA A 160 5.17 0.57 5.31
CA ALA A 160 4.30 0.04 6.36
C ALA A 160 4.51 0.79 7.68
N TRP A 161 5.76 1.10 8.02
CA TRP A 161 6.11 1.90 9.21
C TRP A 161 5.58 3.33 9.12
N GLU A 162 5.78 4.01 7.97
CA GLU A 162 5.33 5.39 7.75
C GLU A 162 3.80 5.52 7.87
N ILE A 163 3.01 4.63 7.24
CA ILE A 163 1.54 4.68 7.38
C ILE A 163 1.10 4.31 8.80
N ALA A 164 1.74 3.34 9.43
CA ALA A 164 1.46 2.98 10.81
C ALA A 164 1.68 4.18 11.76
N GLY A 165 2.73 4.98 11.55
CA GLY A 165 2.96 6.20 12.32
C GLY A 165 1.85 7.24 12.16
N LEU A 166 1.29 7.40 10.95
CA LEU A 166 0.15 8.27 10.69
C LEU A 166 -1.12 7.76 11.39
N MET A 167 -1.38 6.46 11.33
CA MET A 167 -2.50 5.79 12.00
C MET A 167 -2.41 5.96 13.51
N ARG A 168 -1.25 5.68 14.11
CA ARG A 168 -0.97 5.86 15.53
C ARG A 168 -1.18 7.30 15.98
N SER A 169 -0.74 8.26 15.17
CA SER A 169 -0.92 9.69 15.45
C SER A 169 -2.38 10.12 15.45
N ALA A 170 -3.23 9.50 14.62
CA ALA A 170 -4.67 9.73 14.62
C ALA A 170 -5.34 9.04 15.82
N TYR A 171 -4.95 7.81 16.12
CA TYR A 171 -5.42 7.06 17.29
C TYR A 171 -5.15 7.81 18.61
N ALA A 172 -3.93 8.33 18.78
CA ALA A 172 -3.53 9.10 19.96
C ALA A 172 -4.34 10.39 20.15
N LYS A 173 -4.94 10.92 19.07
CA LYS A 173 -5.84 12.09 19.10
C LYS A 173 -7.31 11.71 19.37
N GLY A 174 -7.60 10.45 19.68
CA GLY A 174 -8.95 9.94 19.90
C GLY A 174 -9.81 9.85 18.64
N GLN A 175 -9.19 9.91 17.46
CA GLN A 175 -9.88 9.77 16.18
C GLN A 175 -10.17 8.29 15.90
N ILE A 176 -11.23 8.03 15.15
CA ILE A 176 -11.48 6.72 14.56
C ILE A 176 -10.47 6.55 13.42
N VAL A 177 -9.64 5.53 13.48
CA VAL A 177 -8.66 5.22 12.44
C VAL A 177 -9.30 4.26 11.45
N LEU A 178 -9.25 4.63 10.17
CA LEU A 178 -9.70 3.79 9.07
C LEU A 178 -8.65 3.79 7.96
N ALA A 179 -7.76 2.80 7.95
CA ALA A 179 -6.77 2.65 6.89
C ALA A 179 -7.20 1.58 5.89
N MET A 180 -7.23 1.93 4.61
CA MET A 180 -7.89 1.20 3.54
C MET A 180 -6.97 1.12 2.33
N GLY A 181 -7.00 0.00 1.61
CA GLY A 181 -6.37 -0.09 0.30
C GLY A 181 -5.58 -1.35 0.06
N ASP A 182 -4.76 -1.31 -0.97
CA ASP A 182 -3.87 -2.38 -1.39
C ASP A 182 -2.54 -2.26 -0.64
N PHE A 183 -2.38 -3.08 0.40
CA PHE A 183 -1.15 -3.07 1.19
C PHE A 183 -0.07 -3.97 0.58
N ASN A 184 -0.33 -4.67 -0.52
CA ASN A 184 0.65 -5.51 -1.21
C ASN A 184 1.39 -6.47 -0.24
N MET A 185 0.67 -6.95 0.77
CA MET A 185 1.18 -7.80 1.84
C MET A 185 0.17 -8.90 2.16
N ILE A 186 0.66 -10.04 2.63
CA ILE A 186 -0.20 -11.14 3.12
C ILE A 186 -0.43 -11.01 4.63
N PRO A 187 -1.53 -11.58 5.18
CA PRO A 187 -1.80 -11.50 6.61
C PRO A 187 -0.67 -12.13 7.43
N LEU A 188 -0.36 -11.57 8.60
CA LEU A 188 0.75 -11.98 9.48
C LEU A 188 2.17 -11.83 8.92
N SER A 189 2.34 -11.27 7.73
CA SER A 189 3.67 -10.81 7.27
C SER A 189 4.24 -9.73 8.18
N LEU A 190 5.54 -9.43 8.06
CA LEU A 190 6.19 -8.38 8.84
C LEU A 190 5.48 -7.01 8.67
N ALA A 191 5.16 -6.63 7.43
CA ALA A 191 4.45 -5.39 7.14
C ALA A 191 3.07 -5.34 7.81
N HIS A 192 2.32 -6.46 7.78
CA HIS A 192 1.01 -6.57 8.44
C HIS A 192 1.13 -6.39 9.95
N LYS A 193 2.11 -7.07 10.58
CA LYS A 193 2.40 -6.93 12.02
C LYS A 193 2.81 -5.52 12.40
N ILE A 194 3.60 -4.83 11.56
CA ILE A 194 3.97 -3.43 11.77
C ILE A 194 2.72 -2.56 11.78
N VAL A 195 1.84 -2.71 10.78
CA VAL A 195 0.61 -1.93 10.69
C VAL A 195 -0.32 -2.16 11.88
N GLU A 196 -0.51 -3.41 12.31
CA GLU A 196 -1.37 -3.68 13.47
C GLU A 196 -0.76 -3.16 14.79
N THR A 197 0.53 -3.42 15.00
CA THR A 197 1.20 -3.13 16.26
C THR A 197 1.57 -1.66 16.39
N HIS A 198 2.36 -1.14 15.44
CA HIS A 198 2.79 0.24 15.43
C HIS A 198 1.63 1.17 15.05
N GLY A 199 0.71 0.75 14.19
CA GLY A 199 -0.44 1.57 13.77
C GLY A 199 -1.60 1.59 14.77
N ARG A 200 -1.55 0.72 15.80
CA ARG A 200 -2.60 0.54 16.81
C ARG A 200 -3.99 0.28 16.23
N ALA A 201 -4.03 -0.49 15.14
CA ALA A 201 -5.27 -0.83 14.46
C ALA A 201 -5.36 -2.34 14.26
N SER A 202 -6.59 -2.85 14.16
CA SER A 202 -6.83 -4.27 13.92
C SER A 202 -7.25 -4.49 12.47
N ASP A 203 -6.79 -5.57 11.86
CA ASP A 203 -7.28 -6.04 10.57
C ASP A 203 -8.76 -6.42 10.70
N ALA A 204 -9.64 -5.62 10.09
CA ALA A 204 -11.09 -5.80 10.19
C ALA A 204 -11.54 -7.19 9.76
N TRP A 205 -10.88 -7.80 8.77
CA TRP A 205 -11.22 -9.15 8.31
C TRP A 205 -10.95 -10.19 9.39
N ARG A 206 -9.78 -10.09 10.05
CA ARG A 206 -9.34 -11.08 11.03
C ARG A 206 -10.01 -10.94 12.39
N LEU A 207 -10.63 -9.79 12.67
CA LEU A 207 -11.56 -9.68 13.80
C LEU A 207 -12.73 -10.67 13.68
N HIS A 208 -13.18 -10.95 12.45
CA HIS A 208 -14.30 -11.87 12.18
C HIS A 208 -13.83 -13.27 11.75
N HIS A 209 -12.71 -13.36 11.03
CA HIS A 209 -12.12 -14.61 10.54
C HIS A 209 -10.67 -14.76 11.04
N PRO A 210 -10.46 -15.05 12.34
CA PRO A 210 -9.12 -15.09 12.95
C PRO A 210 -8.20 -16.12 12.28
N ASP A 211 -8.77 -17.22 11.79
CA ASP A 211 -8.06 -18.33 11.16
C ASP A 211 -7.97 -18.23 9.62
N SER A 212 -8.39 -17.10 9.04
CA SER A 212 -8.26 -16.82 7.60
C SER A 212 -6.83 -17.05 7.07
N SER A 213 -6.71 -17.29 5.76
CA SER A 213 -5.43 -17.57 5.12
C SER A 213 -4.39 -16.47 5.37
N ILE A 214 -3.13 -16.89 5.55
CA ILE A 214 -1.94 -16.06 5.73
C ILE A 214 -1.06 -16.03 4.46
N GLY A 215 -1.62 -16.43 3.32
CA GLY A 215 -0.96 -16.52 2.01
C GLY A 215 -1.83 -17.28 1.02
N ALA A 216 -1.38 -17.46 -0.23
CA ALA A 216 -2.04 -18.39 -1.14
C ALA A 216 -1.78 -19.84 -0.71
N ALA A 217 -2.69 -20.77 -0.99
CA ALA A 217 -2.50 -22.19 -0.62
C ALA A 217 -1.24 -22.83 -1.23
N ILE A 218 -0.71 -22.26 -2.32
CA ILE A 218 0.57 -22.67 -2.91
C ILE A 218 1.81 -22.10 -2.21
N ASP A 219 1.65 -21.08 -1.37
CA ASP A 219 2.75 -20.41 -0.69
C ASP A 219 3.26 -21.28 0.46
N THR A 220 4.56 -21.17 0.76
CA THR A 220 5.22 -21.97 1.79
C THR A 220 4.57 -21.78 3.17
N VAL A 221 4.13 -20.55 3.49
CA VAL A 221 3.50 -20.21 4.76
C VAL A 221 2.18 -20.96 4.99
N GLU A 222 1.36 -21.12 3.96
CA GLU A 222 0.10 -21.87 4.04
C GLU A 222 0.31 -23.38 3.96
N LYS A 223 1.24 -23.84 3.10
CA LYS A 223 1.61 -25.27 3.06
C LYS A 223 2.07 -25.78 4.42
N THR A 224 2.78 -24.94 5.18
CA THR A 224 3.27 -25.27 6.53
C THR A 224 2.12 -25.41 7.54
N ARG A 225 1.01 -24.69 7.36
CA ARG A 225 -0.20 -24.84 8.20
C ARG A 225 -0.91 -26.18 7.97
N GLY A 226 -0.65 -26.85 6.83
CA GLY A 226 -1.25 -28.15 6.51
C GLY A 226 -2.76 -28.11 6.28
N VAL A 227 -3.32 -26.94 5.97
CA VAL A 227 -4.74 -26.78 5.69
C VAL A 227 -5.10 -27.23 4.27
N PRO A 228 -6.32 -27.76 4.03
CA PRO A 228 -6.75 -28.14 2.69
C PRO A 228 -6.75 -26.96 1.72
N ILE A 229 -6.50 -27.24 0.44
CA ILE A 229 -6.64 -26.22 -0.61
C ILE A 229 -8.10 -25.75 -0.65
N PRO A 230 -8.37 -24.46 -0.41
CA PRO A 230 -9.72 -23.92 -0.41
C PRO A 230 -10.30 -23.89 -1.83
N ASP A 231 -11.62 -23.91 -1.92
CA ASP A 231 -12.33 -23.55 -3.13
C ASP A 231 -12.54 -22.03 -3.21
N ALA A 232 -13.05 -21.56 -4.35
CA ALA A 232 -13.25 -20.14 -4.58
C ALA A 232 -14.30 -19.53 -3.62
N ALA A 233 -15.35 -20.29 -3.27
CA ALA A 233 -16.36 -19.84 -2.31
C ALA A 233 -15.75 -19.60 -0.93
N TYR A 234 -15.01 -20.57 -0.39
CA TYR A 234 -14.32 -20.47 0.90
C TYR A 234 -13.28 -19.33 0.87
N ASN A 235 -12.59 -19.16 -0.25
CA ASN A 235 -11.64 -18.06 -0.39
C ASN A 235 -12.29 -16.68 -0.31
N LEU A 236 -13.49 -16.52 -0.87
CA LEU A 236 -14.23 -15.26 -0.78
C LEU A 236 -14.84 -15.02 0.61
N SER A 237 -15.46 -16.04 1.21
CA SER A 237 -16.23 -15.88 2.46
C SER A 237 -15.38 -15.96 3.72
N GLU A 238 -14.37 -16.84 3.77
CA GLU A 238 -13.58 -17.07 4.99
C GLU A 238 -12.19 -16.43 4.89
N ASN A 239 -11.49 -16.63 3.78
CA ASN A 239 -10.12 -16.13 3.63
C ASN A 239 -10.03 -14.66 3.21
N GLY A 240 -11.12 -14.10 2.66
CA GLY A 240 -11.17 -12.74 2.16
C GLY A 240 -10.27 -12.48 0.96
N ALA A 241 -10.06 -13.49 0.11
CA ALA A 241 -9.16 -13.35 -1.01
C ALA A 241 -9.64 -12.28 -2.01
N THR A 242 -8.78 -11.32 -2.28
CA THR A 242 -9.09 -10.16 -3.13
C THR A 242 -8.43 -10.23 -4.50
N CYS A 243 -7.38 -11.03 -4.66
CA CYS A 243 -6.69 -11.16 -5.95
C CYS A 243 -6.37 -12.63 -6.25
N ASP A 244 -5.90 -12.88 -7.47
CA ASP A 244 -5.42 -14.19 -7.95
C ASP A 244 -6.45 -15.34 -7.93
N SER A 245 -7.72 -15.05 -7.61
CA SER A 245 -8.81 -16.01 -7.64
C SER A 245 -9.15 -16.49 -9.04
N VAL A 246 -9.53 -17.77 -9.15
CA VAL A 246 -10.12 -18.36 -10.37
C VAL A 246 -11.41 -17.67 -10.84
N LEU A 247 -12.08 -16.91 -9.96
CA LEU A 247 -13.26 -16.12 -10.33
C LEU A 247 -12.89 -14.83 -11.08
N ASN A 248 -11.66 -14.34 -10.92
CA ASN A 248 -11.20 -13.14 -11.56
C ASN A 248 -10.74 -13.42 -13.01
N THR A 249 -11.40 -12.81 -13.99
CA THR A 249 -11.13 -13.09 -15.41
C THR A 249 -9.71 -12.69 -15.86
N TRP A 250 -9.08 -11.75 -15.15
CA TRP A 250 -7.71 -11.31 -15.44
C TRP A 250 -6.66 -12.35 -15.04
N ARG A 251 -7.06 -13.37 -14.26
CA ARG A 251 -6.20 -14.46 -13.77
C ARG A 251 -6.49 -15.80 -14.46
N TRP A 252 -7.44 -15.79 -15.39
CA TRP A 252 -7.72 -16.92 -16.26
C TRP A 252 -6.56 -17.24 -17.20
N ASN A 253 -6.47 -18.51 -17.59
CA ASN A 253 -5.48 -18.92 -18.58
C ASN A 253 -5.78 -18.32 -19.97
N LYS A 254 -4.76 -18.32 -20.85
CA LYS A 254 -4.87 -17.75 -22.20
C LYS A 254 -6.02 -18.35 -23.03
N GLY A 255 -6.37 -19.62 -22.80
CA GLY A 255 -7.47 -20.30 -23.49
C GLY A 255 -8.83 -19.73 -23.09
N GLN A 256 -9.07 -19.59 -21.79
CA GLN A 256 -10.28 -18.97 -21.24
C GLN A 256 -10.39 -17.49 -21.66
N GLN A 257 -9.30 -16.73 -21.60
CA GLN A 257 -9.31 -15.33 -22.05
C GLN A 257 -9.63 -15.21 -23.55
N LYS A 258 -9.11 -16.12 -24.39
CA LYS A 258 -9.42 -16.15 -25.83
C LYS A 258 -10.88 -16.51 -26.11
N ARG A 259 -11.47 -17.41 -25.33
CA ARG A 259 -12.89 -17.77 -25.39
C ARG A 259 -13.77 -16.58 -24.98
N LEU A 260 -13.44 -15.91 -23.88
CA LEU A 260 -14.11 -14.69 -23.45
C LEU A 260 -14.05 -13.59 -24.51
N ALA A 261 -12.88 -13.38 -25.14
CA ALA A 261 -12.72 -12.41 -26.23
C ALA A 261 -13.53 -12.74 -27.49
N LYS A 262 -14.02 -13.98 -27.65
CA LYS A 262 -14.95 -14.38 -28.71
C LYS A 262 -16.43 -14.21 -28.32
N GLY A 263 -16.71 -13.69 -27.13
CA GLY A 263 -18.06 -13.52 -26.59
C GLY A 263 -18.63 -14.77 -25.90
N GLU A 264 -17.79 -15.76 -25.59
CA GLU A 264 -18.25 -16.96 -24.89
C GLU A 264 -18.37 -16.72 -23.37
N THR A 265 -19.56 -16.94 -22.81
CA THR A 265 -19.80 -16.88 -21.37
C THR A 265 -19.22 -18.13 -20.69
N ILE A 266 -18.25 -17.91 -19.81
CA ILE A 266 -17.64 -18.99 -19.00
C ILE A 266 -18.12 -18.85 -17.56
N THR A 267 -18.86 -19.82 -17.05
CA THR A 267 -19.20 -19.88 -15.62
C THR A 267 -18.14 -20.70 -14.89
N VAL A 268 -17.63 -20.17 -13.77
CA VAL A 268 -16.71 -20.89 -12.88
C VAL A 268 -17.52 -21.31 -11.67
N ASP A 269 -17.52 -22.61 -11.38
CA ASP A 269 -18.19 -23.15 -10.20
C ASP A 269 -17.47 -22.65 -8.93
N PRO A 270 -18.16 -22.03 -7.96
CA PRO A 270 -17.56 -21.58 -6.70
C PRO A 270 -16.84 -22.69 -5.91
N SER A 271 -17.19 -23.98 -6.13
CA SER A 271 -16.49 -25.13 -5.54
C SER A 271 -15.15 -25.49 -6.23
N THR A 272 -14.78 -24.75 -7.29
CA THR A 272 -13.49 -24.93 -7.98
C THR A 272 -12.34 -24.61 -7.02
N LYS A 273 -11.36 -25.51 -6.94
CA LYS A 273 -10.13 -25.27 -6.16
C LYS A 273 -9.41 -24.01 -6.63
N ASP A 274 -9.06 -23.17 -5.67
CA ASP A 274 -8.53 -21.85 -5.93
C ASP A 274 -7.21 -21.63 -5.17
N PRO A 275 -6.14 -22.33 -5.59
CA PRO A 275 -4.91 -22.44 -4.80
C PRO A 275 -4.03 -21.18 -4.85
N ARG A 276 -4.33 -20.23 -5.74
CA ARG A 276 -3.52 -19.01 -5.97
C ARG A 276 -4.12 -17.76 -5.34
N ALA A 277 -5.41 -17.80 -5.00
CA ALA A 277 -6.09 -16.70 -4.37
C ALA A 277 -5.42 -16.30 -3.05
N LYS A 278 -5.36 -15.00 -2.80
CA LYS A 278 -4.79 -14.42 -1.58
C LYS A 278 -5.40 -13.05 -1.31
N ARG A 279 -5.18 -12.55 -0.10
CA ARG A 279 -5.66 -11.26 0.37
C ARG A 279 -4.52 -10.25 0.42
N LEU A 280 -4.64 -9.18 -0.38
CA LEU A 280 -3.67 -8.07 -0.41
C LEU A 280 -4.29 -6.72 -0.05
N ASP A 281 -5.63 -6.64 -0.09
CA ASP A 281 -6.39 -5.44 0.22
C ASP A 281 -6.96 -5.54 1.64
N TYR A 282 -6.93 -4.42 2.37
CA TYR A 282 -7.26 -4.40 3.80
C TYR A 282 -8.10 -3.20 4.18
N ILE A 283 -8.85 -3.39 5.28
CA ILE A 283 -9.41 -2.33 6.10
C ILE A 283 -8.84 -2.55 7.51
N PHE A 284 -8.01 -1.63 7.98
CA PHE A 284 -7.56 -1.57 9.37
C PHE A 284 -8.40 -0.56 10.14
N PHE A 285 -8.89 -0.97 11.30
CA PHE A 285 -9.79 -0.18 12.12
C PHE A 285 -9.25 -0.02 13.55
N ALA A 286 -9.43 1.18 14.11
CA ALA A 286 -9.25 1.42 15.53
C ALA A 286 -10.16 2.54 16.04
N ASP A 287 -10.68 2.39 17.25
CA ASP A 287 -11.32 3.49 17.99
C ASP A 287 -10.87 3.45 19.46
N ALA A 288 -10.02 4.41 19.84
CA ALA A 288 -9.53 4.52 21.21
C ALA A 288 -10.64 4.72 22.25
N MET A 289 -11.77 5.31 21.83
CA MET A 289 -12.94 5.54 22.67
C MET A 289 -13.89 4.34 22.72
N ASN A 290 -13.66 3.31 21.88
CA ASN A 290 -14.46 2.10 21.76
C ASN A 290 -15.96 2.37 21.54
N GLU A 291 -16.28 3.44 20.81
CA GLU A 291 -17.65 3.84 20.44
C GLU A 291 -18.10 3.22 19.13
N TYR A 292 -17.18 2.68 18.33
CA TYR A 292 -17.48 1.99 17.09
C TYR A 292 -16.81 0.62 17.09
N SER A 293 -17.49 -0.34 16.48
CA SER A 293 -16.94 -1.67 16.19
C SER A 293 -17.27 -2.09 14.77
N VAL A 294 -16.42 -2.92 14.18
CA VAL A 294 -16.70 -3.57 12.91
C VAL A 294 -17.66 -4.74 13.14
N THR A 295 -18.86 -4.70 12.54
CA THR A 295 -19.90 -5.74 12.73
C THR A 295 -19.98 -6.72 11.58
N SER A 296 -19.53 -6.35 10.39
CA SER A 296 -19.44 -7.26 9.25
C SER A 296 -18.28 -6.90 8.34
N VAL A 297 -17.78 -7.90 7.63
CA VAL A 297 -16.78 -7.76 6.56
C VAL A 297 -17.18 -8.66 5.39
N ASN A 298 -16.92 -8.22 4.16
CA ASN A 298 -17.20 -9.02 2.96
C ASN A 298 -16.27 -8.65 1.80
N VAL A 299 -15.97 -9.63 0.94
CA VAL A 299 -15.39 -9.35 -0.37
C VAL A 299 -16.53 -8.91 -1.29
N GLY A 300 -16.35 -7.81 -1.99
CA GLY A 300 -17.32 -7.26 -2.94
C GLY A 300 -16.75 -7.16 -4.35
N MET A 301 -17.53 -6.55 -5.25
CA MET A 301 -17.14 -6.32 -6.65
C MET A 301 -16.64 -7.56 -7.40
N THR A 302 -17.20 -8.73 -7.07
CA THR A 302 -16.88 -10.03 -7.69
C THR A 302 -17.61 -10.26 -9.01
N MET A 303 -18.58 -9.38 -9.33
CA MET A 303 -19.32 -9.43 -10.58
C MET A 303 -18.45 -9.09 -11.80
N ARG A 304 -18.99 -9.41 -12.97
CA ARG A 304 -18.38 -9.06 -14.26
C ARG A 304 -19.08 -7.85 -14.86
N HIS A 305 -18.34 -7.11 -15.65
CA HIS A 305 -18.91 -6.06 -16.48
C HIS A 305 -20.06 -6.63 -17.34
N PRO A 306 -21.25 -6.02 -17.37
CA PRO A 306 -22.44 -6.57 -18.04
C PRO A 306 -22.20 -6.94 -19.51
N THR A 307 -21.61 -6.04 -20.29
CA THR A 307 -21.30 -6.27 -21.71
C THR A 307 -19.99 -7.01 -21.95
N LEU A 308 -18.90 -6.59 -21.31
CA LEU A 308 -17.56 -7.13 -21.57
C LEU A 308 -17.33 -8.52 -20.96
N GLN A 309 -18.14 -8.91 -19.97
CA GLN A 309 -18.02 -10.16 -19.23
C GLN A 309 -16.65 -10.38 -18.55
N THR A 310 -15.83 -9.33 -18.42
CA THR A 310 -14.58 -9.33 -17.64
C THR A 310 -14.82 -8.81 -16.23
N SER A 311 -14.03 -9.23 -15.25
CA SER A 311 -13.98 -8.63 -13.92
C SER A 311 -13.68 -7.12 -14.00
N LEU A 312 -14.25 -6.34 -13.09
CA LEU A 312 -14.12 -4.88 -13.10
C LEU A 312 -12.72 -4.40 -12.76
N SER A 313 -11.99 -5.15 -11.94
CA SER A 313 -10.58 -4.97 -11.67
C SER A 313 -9.91 -6.35 -11.56
N ASP A 314 -8.59 -6.39 -11.58
CA ASP A 314 -7.84 -7.60 -11.22
C ASP A 314 -7.76 -7.84 -9.70
N HIS A 315 -8.35 -6.94 -8.93
CA HIS A 315 -8.71 -7.09 -7.53
C HIS A 315 -10.24 -7.09 -7.34
N PHE A 316 -10.71 -7.71 -6.27
CA PHE A 316 -12.05 -7.57 -5.70
C PHE A 316 -12.02 -6.54 -4.56
N SER A 317 -13.17 -5.94 -4.23
CA SER A 317 -13.23 -4.96 -3.13
C SER A 317 -13.21 -5.65 -1.78
N VAL A 318 -12.75 -4.93 -0.75
CA VAL A 318 -13.03 -5.27 0.65
C VAL A 318 -13.98 -4.24 1.21
N GLU A 319 -15.00 -4.73 1.90
CA GLU A 319 -16.06 -3.92 2.48
C GLU A 319 -16.22 -4.25 3.96
N ALA A 320 -16.58 -3.24 4.76
CA ALA A 320 -16.86 -3.42 6.18
C ALA A 320 -18.02 -2.53 6.63
N THR A 321 -18.78 -3.00 7.62
CA THR A 321 -19.81 -2.22 8.30
C THR A 321 -19.32 -1.85 9.68
N LEU A 322 -19.37 -0.56 10.01
CA LEU A 322 -19.07 -0.03 11.33
C LEU A 322 -20.37 0.36 12.00
N GLU A 323 -20.53 -0.02 13.26
CA GLU A 323 -21.70 0.33 14.07
C GLU A 323 -21.28 1.00 15.35
N LYS A 324 -22.06 2.01 15.74
CA LYS A 324 -21.89 2.69 17.02
C LYS A 324 -22.27 1.76 18.16
N THR A 325 -21.31 1.47 19.03
CA THR A 325 -21.51 0.73 20.27
C THR A 325 -22.18 1.67 21.28
N GLY A 326 -23.18 1.18 22.02
CA GLY A 326 -24.12 2.05 22.76
C GLY A 326 -23.51 2.93 23.86
N LYS A 327 -22.30 2.64 24.37
CA LYS A 327 -21.62 3.48 25.36
C LYS A 327 -20.13 3.63 25.04
N SER A 328 -19.70 4.88 24.90
CA SER A 328 -18.27 5.25 24.90
C SER A 328 -17.59 4.74 26.16
N ARG A 329 -16.35 4.24 26.02
CA ARG A 329 -15.51 3.82 27.16
C ARG A 329 -15.38 4.90 28.24
N PHE A 330 -15.49 6.16 27.83
CA PHE A 330 -15.30 7.32 28.70
C PHE A 330 -16.58 8.15 28.88
N ALA A 331 -17.76 7.59 28.57
CA ALA A 331 -19.04 8.29 28.69
C ALA A 331 -19.27 8.83 30.12
N ASP A 332 -18.88 8.05 31.13
CA ASP A 332 -19.10 8.37 32.54
C ASP A 332 -17.90 9.14 33.18
N ASP A 333 -16.80 9.36 32.43
CA ASP A 333 -15.60 10.07 32.93
C ASP A 333 -14.90 10.90 31.83
N PRO A 334 -15.46 12.07 31.47
CA PRO A 334 -14.88 12.96 30.45
C PRO A 334 -13.52 13.56 30.86
N GLN A 335 -13.28 13.71 32.17
CA GLN A 335 -12.03 14.27 32.69
C GLN A 335 -10.86 13.31 32.43
N ARG A 336 -11.07 12.01 32.66
CA ARG A 336 -10.08 10.99 32.31
C ARG A 336 -9.80 10.94 30.82
N LEU A 337 -10.81 11.09 29.95
CA LEU A 337 -10.57 11.18 28.51
C LEU A 337 -9.66 12.37 28.17
N ALA A 338 -9.95 13.55 28.70
CA ALA A 338 -9.11 14.74 28.49
C ALA A 338 -7.68 14.52 29.01
N GLN A 339 -7.54 13.86 30.17
CA GLN A 339 -6.24 13.49 30.71
C GLN A 339 -5.48 12.52 29.79
N MET A 340 -6.13 11.46 29.30
CA MET A 340 -5.49 10.46 28.42
C MET A 340 -5.07 11.03 27.06
N LEU A 341 -5.88 11.94 26.50
CA LEU A 341 -5.55 12.66 25.26
C LEU A 341 -4.34 13.60 25.44
N THR A 342 -4.16 14.18 26.63
CA THR A 342 -3.06 15.11 26.91
C THR A 342 -1.80 14.43 27.44
N SER A 343 -1.93 13.29 28.15
CA SER A 343 -0.82 12.54 28.74
C SER A 343 -0.12 11.59 27.74
N GLY A 344 -0.73 11.36 26.58
CA GLY A 344 -0.25 10.38 25.59
C GLY A 344 -0.45 8.92 26.03
N GLU A 345 -1.28 8.66 27.05
CA GLU A 345 -1.50 7.32 27.59
C GLU A 345 -2.09 6.34 26.56
N PHE A 346 -2.88 6.83 25.60
CA PHE A 346 -3.38 6.02 24.49
C PHE A 346 -2.28 5.36 23.66
N ASP A 347 -1.06 5.90 23.68
CA ASP A 347 0.04 5.43 22.85
C ASP A 347 0.89 4.31 23.50
N ARG A 348 0.81 4.14 24.83
CA ARG A 348 1.87 3.50 25.64
C ARG A 348 2.01 1.98 25.64
N SER A 349 1.24 1.21 24.84
CA SER A 349 1.05 -0.22 25.16
C SER A 349 1.54 -1.29 24.18
N ASN A 350 1.91 -0.97 22.93
CA ASN A 350 2.17 -2.02 21.92
C ASN A 350 3.51 -1.82 21.22
N HIS A 351 4.39 -2.80 21.34
CA HIS A 351 5.67 -2.87 20.65
C HIS A 351 5.80 -4.22 19.95
N LEU A 352 6.53 -4.25 18.83
CA LEU A 352 6.95 -5.51 18.24
C LEU A 352 7.97 -6.20 19.15
N PRO A 353 8.15 -7.53 19.05
CA PRO A 353 9.24 -8.23 19.73
C PRO A 353 10.59 -7.61 19.36
N VAL A 354 11.52 -7.56 20.32
CA VAL A 354 12.84 -6.92 20.12
C VAL A 354 13.58 -7.53 18.93
N GLU A 355 13.49 -8.85 18.75
CA GLU A 355 14.13 -9.58 17.65
C GLU A 355 13.57 -9.17 16.27
N THR A 356 12.33 -8.67 16.23
CA THR A 356 11.72 -8.15 15.01
C THR A 356 12.39 -6.83 14.60
N TYR A 357 12.67 -5.95 15.57
CA TYR A 357 13.43 -4.72 15.28
C TYR A 357 14.85 -5.03 14.84
N ASP A 358 15.52 -5.99 15.48
CA ASP A 358 16.87 -6.43 15.09
C ASP A 358 16.88 -6.95 13.64
N SER A 359 15.86 -7.71 13.25
CA SER A 359 15.69 -8.21 11.88
C SER A 359 15.48 -7.06 10.87
N ILE A 360 14.74 -6.01 11.24
CA ILE A 360 14.57 -4.82 10.40
C ILE A 360 15.90 -4.05 10.27
N LEU A 361 16.66 -3.89 11.36
CA LEU A 361 17.96 -3.21 11.34
C LEU A 361 18.99 -3.97 10.49
N ALA A 362 18.99 -5.30 10.54
CA ALA A 362 19.81 -6.13 9.66
C ALA A 362 19.44 -5.92 8.17
N MET A 363 18.13 -5.93 7.86
CA MET A 363 17.62 -5.66 6.51
C MET A 363 18.03 -4.26 6.01
N ILE A 364 17.98 -3.24 6.86
CA ILE A 364 18.42 -1.88 6.54
C ILE A 364 19.92 -1.87 6.21
N THR A 365 20.73 -2.54 7.04
CA THR A 365 22.20 -2.63 6.85
C THR A 365 22.57 -3.26 5.51
N ASP A 366 21.93 -4.38 5.17
CA ASP A 366 22.13 -5.07 3.89
C ASP A 366 21.73 -4.19 2.70
N TYR A 367 20.60 -3.49 2.82
CA TYR A 367 20.12 -2.56 1.80
C TYR A 367 21.08 -1.37 1.60
N GLU A 368 21.57 -0.79 2.69
CA GLU A 368 22.51 0.33 2.68
C GLU A 368 23.82 -0.05 2.00
N ALA A 369 24.38 -1.21 2.34
CA ALA A 369 25.62 -1.73 1.75
C ALA A 369 25.48 -1.89 0.23
N ARG A 370 24.33 -2.41 -0.22
CA ARG A 370 24.01 -2.54 -1.64
C ARG A 370 23.93 -1.18 -2.33
N GLU A 371 23.21 -0.21 -1.77
CA GLU A 371 23.05 1.12 -2.37
C GLU A 371 24.37 1.91 -2.41
N ARG A 372 25.22 1.80 -1.37
CA ARG A 372 26.57 2.39 -1.39
C ARG A 372 27.45 1.80 -2.48
N ARG A 373 27.38 0.48 -2.71
CA ARG A 373 28.06 -0.17 -3.83
C ARG A 373 27.53 0.34 -5.17
N GLN A 374 26.21 0.43 -5.34
CA GLN A 374 25.58 0.95 -6.56
C GLN A 374 25.99 2.40 -6.83
N ARG A 375 26.03 3.26 -5.80
CA ARG A 375 26.52 4.63 -5.91
C ARG A 375 27.94 4.70 -6.46
N ARG A 376 28.86 3.92 -5.88
CA ARG A 376 30.26 3.88 -6.35
C ARG A 376 30.33 3.45 -7.81
N LEU A 377 29.66 2.35 -8.17
CA LEU A 377 29.67 1.82 -9.54
C LEU A 377 29.12 2.83 -10.56
N ARG A 378 28.00 3.50 -10.25
CA ARG A 378 27.39 4.50 -11.14
C ARG A 378 28.25 5.75 -11.32
N LEU A 379 28.83 6.26 -10.24
CA LEU A 379 29.75 7.40 -10.32
C LEU A 379 31.04 7.05 -11.05
N SER A 380 31.58 5.84 -10.86
CA SER A 380 32.71 5.34 -11.64
C SER A 380 32.35 5.20 -13.13
N HIS A 381 31.15 4.71 -13.45
CA HIS A 381 30.69 4.63 -14.84
C HIS A 381 30.58 6.02 -15.48
N PHE A 382 30.04 7.01 -14.77
CA PHE A 382 30.02 8.40 -15.23
C PHE A 382 31.43 8.94 -15.54
N GLY A 383 32.38 8.78 -14.61
CA GLY A 383 33.76 9.24 -14.81
C GLY A 383 34.44 8.54 -15.99
N ALA A 384 34.23 7.23 -16.14
CA ALA A 384 34.75 6.46 -17.26
C ALA A 384 34.17 6.95 -18.60
N GLN A 385 32.85 7.14 -18.69
CA GLN A 385 32.20 7.64 -19.91
C GLN A 385 32.61 9.07 -20.26
N LEU A 386 32.84 9.93 -19.25
CA LEU A 386 33.39 11.27 -19.48
C LEU A 386 34.80 11.21 -20.10
N THR A 387 35.63 10.29 -19.62
CA THR A 387 36.99 10.09 -20.15
C THR A 387 36.95 9.55 -21.58
N VAL A 388 36.09 8.57 -21.85
CA VAL A 388 35.87 8.02 -23.20
C VAL A 388 35.35 9.10 -24.15
N ALA A 389 34.41 9.94 -23.70
CA ALA A 389 33.86 11.02 -24.50
C ALA A 389 34.92 12.06 -24.89
N ILE A 390 35.76 12.49 -23.93
CA ILE A 390 36.90 13.39 -24.20
C ILE A 390 37.86 12.72 -25.19
N GLY A 391 38.22 11.45 -24.95
CA GLY A 391 39.11 10.69 -25.84
C GLY A 391 38.57 10.57 -27.27
N CYS A 392 37.26 10.34 -27.43
CA CYS A 392 36.60 10.29 -28.74
C CYS A 392 36.60 11.65 -29.43
N LEU A 393 36.28 12.73 -28.71
CA LEU A 393 36.29 14.09 -29.26
C LEU A 393 37.69 14.49 -29.71
N VAL A 394 38.70 14.20 -28.89
CA VAL A 394 40.10 14.36 -29.23
C VAL A 394 40.39 13.55 -30.51
N ALA A 395 40.12 12.24 -30.53
CA ALA A 395 40.39 11.36 -31.67
C ALA A 395 39.77 11.82 -33.01
N VAL A 396 38.66 12.57 -33.00
CA VAL A 396 38.03 13.13 -34.21
C VAL A 396 38.99 14.03 -34.99
N TRP A 397 39.88 14.78 -34.33
CA TRP A 397 40.85 15.66 -35.00
C TRP A 397 41.85 14.91 -35.88
N TRP A 398 42.11 13.64 -35.58
CA TRP A 398 43.05 12.79 -36.33
C TRP A 398 42.32 11.72 -37.15
N SER A 399 41.01 11.87 -37.36
CA SER A 399 40.22 10.87 -38.05
C SER A 399 40.58 10.82 -39.55
N PRO A 400 40.94 9.65 -40.10
CA PRO A 400 41.36 9.54 -41.50
C PRO A 400 40.17 9.61 -42.48
N ARG A 401 38.93 9.40 -42.00
CA ARG A 401 37.71 9.30 -42.82
C ARG A 401 36.48 9.76 -42.04
N ASN A 402 35.55 10.44 -42.71
CA ASN A 402 34.33 10.98 -42.09
C ASN A 402 33.50 9.93 -41.34
N PHE A 403 33.40 8.69 -41.83
CA PHE A 403 32.64 7.64 -41.13
C PHE A 403 33.26 7.27 -39.77
N VAL A 404 34.58 7.35 -39.63
CA VAL A 404 35.28 7.08 -38.36
C VAL A 404 34.97 8.19 -37.36
N ALA A 405 35.03 9.45 -37.80
CA ALA A 405 34.61 10.60 -36.98
C ALA A 405 33.14 10.46 -36.52
N PHE A 406 32.24 10.04 -37.41
CA PHE A 406 30.85 9.78 -37.07
C PHE A 406 30.71 8.70 -35.98
N LEU A 407 31.40 7.56 -36.11
CA LEU A 407 31.34 6.49 -35.11
C LEU A 407 31.90 6.94 -33.74
N LEU A 408 32.98 7.72 -33.73
CA LEU A 408 33.55 8.29 -32.51
C LEU A 408 32.59 9.27 -31.83
N MET A 409 31.94 10.15 -32.60
CA MET A 409 30.93 11.07 -32.08
C MET A 409 29.71 10.31 -31.53
N LEU A 410 29.26 9.27 -32.24
CA LEU A 410 28.13 8.45 -31.81
C LEU A 410 28.44 7.72 -30.50
N LEU A 411 29.62 7.08 -30.40
CA LEU A 411 30.08 6.42 -29.18
C LEU A 411 30.19 7.41 -28.02
N SER A 412 30.81 8.58 -28.25
CA SER A 412 30.91 9.66 -27.27
C SER A 412 29.54 10.10 -26.76
N THR A 413 28.60 10.37 -27.67
CA THR A 413 27.28 10.89 -27.33
C THR A 413 26.45 9.89 -26.54
N LEU A 414 26.36 8.63 -27.02
CA LEU A 414 25.59 7.59 -26.35
C LEU A 414 26.22 7.19 -25.01
N GLY A 415 27.54 7.04 -24.98
CA GLY A 415 28.30 6.71 -23.76
C GLY A 415 28.17 7.79 -22.70
N LEU A 416 28.41 9.06 -23.06
CA LEU A 416 28.27 10.19 -22.14
C LEU A 416 26.83 10.33 -21.65
N SER A 417 25.83 10.15 -22.51
CA SER A 417 24.42 10.22 -22.12
C SER A 417 24.08 9.18 -21.05
N ALA A 418 24.50 7.92 -21.25
CA ALA A 418 24.33 6.86 -20.26
C ALA A 418 25.10 7.16 -18.96
N GLY A 419 26.34 7.63 -19.09
CA GLY A 419 27.18 8.04 -17.95
C GLY A 419 26.55 9.17 -17.14
N VAL A 420 26.01 10.21 -17.77
CA VAL A 420 25.35 11.34 -17.10
C VAL A 420 24.11 10.88 -16.34
N ILE A 421 23.28 10.02 -16.95
CA ILE A 421 22.11 9.44 -16.27
C ILE A 421 22.56 8.67 -15.03
N ASP A 422 23.57 7.81 -15.13
CA ASP A 422 24.12 7.10 -13.99
C ASP A 422 24.73 8.03 -12.94
N GLY A 423 25.43 9.09 -13.36
CA GLY A 423 25.98 10.11 -12.48
C GLY A 423 24.90 10.82 -11.67
N LEU A 424 23.78 11.20 -12.30
CA LEU A 424 22.63 11.81 -11.64
C LEU A 424 21.96 10.83 -10.67
N ILE A 425 21.78 9.57 -11.07
CA ILE A 425 21.19 8.55 -10.21
C ILE A 425 22.09 8.27 -9.01
N GLY A 426 23.38 8.00 -9.22
CA GLY A 426 24.34 7.71 -8.16
C GLY A 426 24.62 8.90 -7.24
N GLY A 427 24.64 10.12 -7.78
CA GLY A 427 24.93 11.34 -7.03
C GLY A 427 23.73 11.86 -6.24
N LEU A 428 22.59 12.04 -6.92
CA LEU A 428 21.40 12.68 -6.35
C LEU A 428 20.44 11.66 -5.75
N PHE A 429 19.97 10.70 -6.55
CA PHE A 429 18.95 9.74 -6.12
C PHE A 429 19.45 8.82 -5.01
N VAL A 430 20.59 8.15 -5.20
CA VAL A 430 21.12 7.26 -4.15
C VAL A 430 21.50 8.07 -2.89
N GLY A 431 21.90 9.33 -3.06
CA GLY A 431 22.14 10.25 -1.94
C GLY A 431 20.88 10.60 -1.15
N SER A 432 19.73 10.82 -1.81
CA SER A 432 18.44 11.00 -1.12
C SER A 432 17.94 9.71 -0.50
N GLU A 433 18.09 8.57 -1.19
CA GLU A 433 17.69 7.25 -0.72
C GLU A 433 18.39 6.89 0.59
N LEU A 434 19.72 7.06 0.67
CA LEU A 434 20.49 6.79 1.88
C LEU A 434 20.12 7.73 3.05
N ARG A 435 19.62 8.94 2.77
CA ARG A 435 19.15 9.86 3.83
C ARG A 435 17.79 9.43 4.35
N ALA A 436 16.85 9.07 3.47
CA ALA A 436 15.58 8.49 3.86
C ALA A 436 15.77 7.20 4.67
N LEU A 437 16.74 6.37 4.29
CA LEU A 437 17.06 5.15 5.02
C LEU A 437 17.57 5.42 6.43
N LYS A 438 18.35 6.49 6.66
CA LYS A 438 18.83 6.89 7.99
C LYS A 438 17.71 7.34 8.91
N GLU A 439 16.73 8.10 8.39
CA GLU A 439 15.54 8.47 9.17
C GLU A 439 14.77 7.22 9.60
N PHE A 440 14.55 6.29 8.65
CA PHE A 440 13.89 5.02 8.96
C PHE A 440 14.67 4.18 9.97
N GLU A 441 15.99 4.09 9.82
CA GLU A 441 16.86 3.40 10.78
C GLU A 441 16.76 4.00 12.18
N TRP A 442 16.79 5.34 12.28
CA TRP A 442 16.67 6.05 13.55
C TRP A 442 15.32 5.75 14.23
N ASP A 443 14.23 5.79 13.47
CA ASP A 443 12.89 5.47 13.99
C ASP A 443 12.82 4.04 14.56
N ILE A 444 13.42 3.07 13.86
CA ILE A 444 13.45 1.67 14.29
C ILE A 444 14.32 1.50 15.55
N ARG A 445 15.51 2.12 15.60
CA ARG A 445 16.38 2.10 16.79
C ARG A 445 15.68 2.70 18.00
N ASN A 446 15.00 3.83 17.83
CA ASN A 446 14.26 4.48 18.90
C ASN A 446 13.09 3.60 19.40
N ALA A 447 12.31 3.02 18.48
CA ALA A 447 11.23 2.11 18.85
C ALA A 447 11.72 0.83 19.54
N ARG A 448 12.87 0.29 19.12
CA ARG A 448 13.56 -0.81 19.81
C ARG A 448 13.94 -0.41 21.23
N GLY A 449 14.56 0.75 21.43
CA GLY A 449 14.95 1.25 22.76
C GLY A 449 13.76 1.36 23.73
N VAL A 450 12.63 1.87 23.24
CA VAL A 450 11.39 1.92 24.04
C VAL A 450 10.87 0.52 24.37
N ALA A 451 10.93 -0.42 23.42
CA ALA A 451 10.51 -1.81 23.65
C ALA A 451 11.37 -2.50 24.72
N VAL A 452 12.70 -2.36 24.66
CA VAL A 452 13.64 -2.92 25.64
C VAL A 452 13.45 -2.29 27.03
N ALA A 453 13.19 -0.98 27.09
CA ALA A 453 12.90 -0.29 28.34
C ALA A 453 11.59 -0.78 28.98
N GLY A 454 10.61 -1.19 28.16
CA GLY A 454 9.31 -1.73 28.59
C GLY A 454 9.31 -3.21 28.97
N GLU A 455 10.37 -3.98 28.69
CA GLU A 455 10.46 -5.39 29.10
C GLU A 455 10.68 -5.53 30.62
N PRO A 456 9.96 -6.45 31.31
CA PRO A 456 10.23 -6.75 32.70
C PRO A 456 11.69 -7.20 32.91
N LEU A 457 12.32 -6.75 33.98
CA LEU A 457 13.73 -6.97 34.36
C LEU A 457 14.25 -8.42 34.29
N GLY A 458 13.39 -9.44 34.16
CA GLY A 458 13.76 -10.85 34.09
C GLY A 458 14.14 -11.39 32.70
N LEU A 459 13.98 -10.62 31.61
CA LEU A 459 14.31 -11.04 30.24
C LEU A 459 15.50 -10.28 29.63
N ARG A 460 16.04 -9.27 30.31
CA ARG A 460 17.22 -8.53 29.85
C ARG A 460 18.43 -9.47 29.82
N LYS A 461 18.93 -9.77 28.61
CA LYS A 461 20.25 -10.39 28.47
C LYS A 461 21.31 -9.38 28.94
N PRO A 462 22.27 -9.78 29.79
CA PRO A 462 23.35 -8.88 30.18
C PRO A 462 24.26 -8.64 28.97
N GLY A 463 24.25 -7.43 28.41
CA GLY A 463 25.10 -7.06 27.28
C GLY A 463 24.74 -5.76 26.56
N ASP A 464 23.51 -5.26 26.65
CA ASP A 464 23.07 -4.03 25.97
C ASP A 464 23.33 -2.78 26.85
N GLU A 465 24.59 -2.51 27.21
CA GLU A 465 25.02 -1.16 27.60
C GLU A 465 25.59 -0.48 26.35
N ASP A 466 24.82 0.47 25.81
CA ASP A 466 25.21 1.33 24.69
C ASP A 466 26.31 2.32 25.13
N ASP A 467 27.52 2.15 24.57
CA ASP A 467 28.46 3.26 24.36
C ASP A 467 28.08 3.93 23.03
N ASP A 468 27.53 5.15 23.08
CA ASP A 468 27.97 6.30 22.26
C ASP A 468 26.95 7.47 22.33
N VAL A 469 27.48 8.65 22.65
CA VAL A 469 26.85 9.99 22.63
C VAL A 469 27.08 10.66 21.28
#